data_AF-A0A353Q9U9-F1
#
_entry.id   AF-A0A353Q9U9-F1
#
_cell.length_a   1.000
_cell.length_b   1.000
_cell.length_c   1.000
_cell.angle_alpha   90.00
_cell.angle_beta   90.00
_cell.angle_gamma   90.00
#
_symmetry.space_group_name_H-M   'P 1'
#
loop_
_entity.id
_entity.type
_entity.pdbx_description
1 polymer ?
#
loop_
_entity_poly.entity_id
_entity_poly.type
_entity_poly.pdbx_seq_one_letter_code
_entity_poly.pdbx_strand_id
1 'polypeptide(L)'
;MKNRFILLIVGALFTTLCYSGGMPDKQKNKKESSKQKIQVEEFEDRNTGCKIRYEYYKDANGKKVKHGKFTRKWSMEKTERSLWSGSENVTATFAHDKINGPVVINCEKFKWKRKSEFIKGKGRKITFVPSEAYVAHNLRLEVKNDTLAGSFNFALGNYKYEALGSVNEMGEMKGKYTLYRLKESDDLLRDLKKGEQDWSIVEQYLCDPDYTYQDATPKITEVQLGYPGTSRGEHLHIKIPRLRLSMNSL
;
A
#
# COMPACT_ATOMS: atom_id res chain seq x y z
N MET A 1 56.30 17.84 64.48
CA MET A 1 56.88 17.97 63.13
C MET A 1 55.95 18.85 62.28
N LYS A 2 56.50 19.99 61.78
CA LYS A 2 56.00 20.92 60.73
C LYS A 2 54.54 21.44 60.87
N ASN A 3 54.23 22.63 61.43
CA ASN A 3 54.51 24.02 60.96
C ASN A 3 54.04 24.21 59.49
N ARG A 4 53.14 25.14 59.06
CA ARG A 4 52.76 26.51 59.47
C ARG A 4 51.47 26.99 58.75
N PHE A 5 50.70 27.87 59.43
CA PHE A 5 50.02 29.12 58.99
C PHE A 5 49.54 29.24 57.52
N ILE A 6 48.23 29.35 57.23
CA ILE A 6 47.37 30.55 57.27
C ILE A 6 48.04 31.82 56.73
N LEU A 7 47.57 32.35 55.59
CA LEU A 7 47.01 33.70 55.43
C LEU A 7 46.55 33.86 53.96
N LEU A 8 45.28 34.19 53.64
CA LEU A 8 44.58 35.48 53.76
C LEU A 8 44.92 36.46 52.62
N ILE A 9 43.88 37.24 52.30
CA ILE A 9 43.86 38.62 51.81
C ILE A 9 43.77 38.92 50.28
N VAL A 10 42.80 39.80 50.05
CA VAL A 10 42.62 40.83 49.00
C VAL A 10 42.13 40.30 47.64
N GLY A 11 40.98 40.71 47.10
CA GLY A 11 40.21 41.92 47.35
C GLY A 11 40.23 42.81 46.12
N ALA A 12 39.15 43.58 45.99
CA ALA A 12 39.05 44.80 45.20
C ALA A 12 38.92 44.54 43.67
N LEU A 13 38.02 45.14 42.89
CA LEU A 13 37.32 46.42 42.99
C LEU A 13 36.06 46.43 42.10
N PHE A 14 35.04 47.16 42.56
CA PHE A 14 34.17 48.09 41.80
C PHE A 14 33.33 47.54 40.63
N THR A 15 32.01 47.37 40.80
CA THR A 15 30.94 48.37 40.65
C THR A 15 30.88 49.14 39.32
N THR A 16 29.70 49.02 38.70
CA THR A 16 29.00 49.97 37.81
C THR A 16 29.59 50.26 36.44
N LEU A 17 28.88 49.81 35.40
CA LEU A 17 28.56 50.60 34.22
C LEU A 17 27.31 50.00 33.55
N CYS A 18 26.17 50.66 33.74
CA CYS A 18 25.06 50.58 32.80
C CYS A 18 25.56 51.15 31.47
N TYR A 19 25.52 50.37 30.39
CA TYR A 19 25.08 50.87 29.09
C TYR A 19 24.69 49.70 28.16
N SER A 20 23.60 49.94 27.45
CA SER A 20 22.92 49.11 26.47
C SER A 20 23.79 48.74 25.26
N GLY A 21 23.76 47.48 24.87
CA GLY A 21 24.23 47.01 23.57
C GLY A 21 23.41 45.78 23.17
N GLY A 22 22.73 45.86 22.02
CA GLY A 22 21.70 44.93 21.58
C GLY A 22 22.11 43.46 21.72
N MET A 23 21.17 42.65 22.20
CA MET A 23 21.23 41.22 21.98
C MET A 23 21.37 40.99 20.48
N PRO A 24 22.43 40.33 19.99
CA PRO A 24 22.35 39.74 18.68
C PRO A 24 21.23 38.72 18.78
N ASP A 25 20.18 38.91 17.98
CA ASP A 25 19.17 37.90 17.72
C ASP A 25 19.92 36.58 17.57
N LYS A 26 19.80 35.70 18.57
CA LYS A 26 20.03 34.29 18.37
C LYS A 26 18.97 33.90 17.37
N GLN A 27 19.32 34.03 16.08
CA GLN A 27 18.79 33.21 15.04
C GLN A 27 18.83 31.81 15.62
N LYS A 28 17.66 31.35 16.08
CA LYS A 28 17.34 29.93 16.07
C LYS A 28 17.63 29.53 14.65
N ASN A 29 18.84 29.04 14.42
CA ASN A 29 19.11 28.06 13.40
C ASN A 29 18.07 26.99 13.69
N LYS A 30 16.92 27.09 13.01
CA LYS A 30 16.09 25.94 12.68
C LYS A 30 17.14 24.92 12.29
N LYS A 31 17.28 23.86 13.09
CA LYS A 31 17.95 22.65 12.64
C LYS A 31 17.32 22.39 11.28
N GLU A 32 18.01 22.76 10.20
CA GLU A 32 17.77 22.13 8.92
C GLU A 32 17.88 20.66 9.26
N SER A 33 16.74 19.98 9.24
CA SER A 33 16.69 18.54 9.40
C SER A 33 17.74 18.03 8.45
N SER A 34 18.84 17.47 8.97
CA SER A 34 19.86 16.82 8.15
C SER A 34 19.10 15.93 7.19
N LYS A 35 19.02 16.28 5.90
CA LYS A 35 18.19 15.57 4.93
C LYS A 35 18.63 14.12 5.01
N GLN A 36 17.74 13.25 5.52
CA GLN A 36 18.06 11.84 5.70
C GLN A 36 18.48 11.29 4.33
N LYS A 37 19.68 10.70 4.27
CA LYS A 37 20.21 10.19 3.00
C LYS A 37 19.35 9.01 2.53
N ILE A 38 18.64 9.22 1.44
CA ILE A 38 17.87 8.17 0.76
C ILE A 38 18.85 7.22 0.07
N GLN A 39 18.60 5.93 0.25
CA GLN A 39 19.31 4.80 -0.34
C GLN A 39 18.33 3.98 -1.17
N VAL A 40 18.86 3.21 -2.12
CA VAL A 40 18.08 2.34 -3.00
C VAL A 40 18.51 0.90 -2.74
N GLU A 41 17.55 -0.01 -2.64
CA GLU A 41 17.79 -1.45 -2.67
C GLU A 41 17.03 -2.08 -3.82
N GLU A 42 17.70 -3.04 -4.47
CA GLU A 42 17.13 -3.85 -5.55
C GLU A 42 17.27 -5.32 -5.20
N PHE A 43 16.22 -6.08 -5.51
CA PHE A 43 16.13 -7.51 -5.33
C PHE A 43 15.61 -8.14 -6.62
N GLU A 44 16.23 -9.23 -7.03
CA GLU A 44 15.77 -10.05 -8.15
C GLU A 44 15.59 -11.49 -7.68
N ASP A 45 14.35 -11.96 -7.74
CA ASP A 45 14.00 -13.33 -7.42
C ASP A 45 14.42 -14.27 -8.56
N ARG A 46 15.33 -15.19 -8.26
CA ARG A 46 15.89 -16.11 -9.27
C ARG A 46 14.88 -17.11 -9.84
N ASN A 47 13.84 -17.45 -9.07
CA ASN A 47 12.86 -18.46 -9.47
C ASN A 47 11.78 -17.88 -10.38
N THR A 48 11.49 -16.59 -10.21
CA THR A 48 10.33 -15.93 -10.83
C THR A 48 10.73 -14.77 -11.73
N GLY A 49 12.01 -14.35 -11.71
CA GLY A 49 12.49 -13.15 -12.38
C GLY A 49 11.90 -11.86 -11.83
N CYS A 50 11.24 -11.91 -10.65
CA CYS A 50 10.59 -10.76 -10.05
C CYS A 50 11.63 -9.78 -9.54
N LYS A 51 11.59 -8.55 -10.06
CA LYS A 51 12.43 -7.43 -9.67
C LYS A 51 11.66 -6.50 -8.74
N ILE A 52 12.22 -6.25 -7.57
CA ILE A 52 11.71 -5.29 -6.60
C ILE A 52 12.79 -4.24 -6.38
N ARG A 53 12.43 -2.97 -6.50
CA ARG A 53 13.29 -1.83 -6.17
C ARG A 53 12.53 -0.94 -5.20
N TYR A 54 13.19 -0.53 -4.13
CA TYR A 54 12.62 0.41 -3.17
C TYR A 54 13.64 1.38 -2.62
N GLU A 55 13.18 2.61 -2.37
CA GLU A 55 13.94 3.63 -1.67
C GLU A 55 13.68 3.56 -0.16
N TYR A 56 14.72 3.83 0.63
CA TYR A 56 14.66 3.83 2.08
C TYR A 56 15.67 4.81 2.69
N TYR A 57 15.46 5.22 3.93
CA TYR A 57 16.49 5.83 4.75
C TYR A 57 16.76 4.95 5.98
N LYS A 58 17.88 5.18 6.67
CA LYS A 58 18.15 4.56 7.98
C LYS A 58 17.72 5.51 9.08
N ASP A 59 16.87 5.04 9.99
CA ASP A 59 16.47 5.82 11.17
C ASP A 59 17.64 5.99 12.17
N ALA A 60 17.39 6.66 13.30
CA ALA A 60 18.40 6.88 14.33
C ALA A 60 18.97 5.58 14.93
N ASN A 61 18.24 4.47 14.80
CA ASN A 61 18.64 3.15 15.28
C ASN A 61 19.30 2.31 14.17
N GLY A 62 19.51 2.87 12.98
CA GLY A 62 20.05 2.16 11.82
C GLY A 62 19.05 1.26 11.10
N LYS A 63 17.77 1.24 11.49
CA LYS A 63 16.72 0.45 10.85
C LYS A 63 16.35 1.06 9.50
N LYS A 64 16.20 0.22 8.48
CA LYS A 64 15.72 0.64 7.16
C LYS A 64 14.23 0.99 7.24
N VAL A 65 13.88 2.19 6.80
CA VAL A 65 12.51 2.70 6.69
C VAL A 65 12.26 3.05 5.24
N LYS A 66 11.32 2.36 4.59
CA LYS A 66 10.92 2.60 3.20
C LYS A 66 10.41 4.03 3.07
N HIS A 67 10.96 4.75 2.11
CA HIS A 67 10.65 6.15 1.86
C HIS A 67 11.05 6.50 0.42
N GLY A 68 10.13 7.06 -0.35
CA GLY A 68 10.33 7.35 -1.77
C GLY A 68 9.71 6.28 -2.67
N LYS A 69 10.32 6.06 -3.82
CA LYS A 69 9.75 5.23 -4.89
C LYS A 69 9.91 3.74 -4.62
N PHE A 70 8.83 3.00 -4.84
CA PHE A 70 8.80 1.54 -4.92
C PHE A 70 8.38 1.11 -6.33
N THR A 71 9.02 0.08 -6.86
CA THR A 71 8.61 -0.59 -8.09
C THR A 71 8.74 -2.09 -7.96
N ARG A 72 7.73 -2.84 -8.40
CA ARG A 72 7.81 -4.29 -8.60
C ARG A 72 7.47 -4.62 -10.05
N LYS A 73 8.30 -5.44 -10.68
CA LYS A 73 8.07 -5.92 -12.04
C LYS A 73 8.39 -7.41 -12.17
N TRP A 74 7.52 -8.16 -12.83
CA TRP A 74 7.80 -9.54 -13.23
C TRP A 74 7.04 -9.89 -14.51
N SER A 75 7.50 -10.95 -15.17
CA SER A 75 6.85 -11.55 -16.33
C SER A 75 7.16 -13.03 -16.35
N MET A 76 6.15 -13.86 -16.58
CA MET A 76 6.29 -15.31 -16.64
C MET A 76 5.37 -15.87 -17.73
N GLU A 77 5.94 -16.65 -18.64
CA GLU A 77 5.15 -17.33 -19.66
C GLU A 77 4.32 -18.47 -19.07
N LYS A 78 3.23 -18.83 -19.77
CA LYS A 78 2.42 -19.97 -19.37
C LYS A 78 3.16 -21.27 -19.69
N THR A 79 3.63 -21.96 -18.66
CA THR A 79 4.18 -23.32 -18.76
C THR A 79 3.24 -24.35 -18.14
N GLU A 80 3.39 -25.65 -18.44
CA GLU A 80 2.54 -26.71 -17.88
C GLU A 80 2.63 -26.83 -16.36
N ARG A 81 3.80 -26.52 -15.79
CA ARG A 81 4.09 -26.65 -14.35
C ARG A 81 3.63 -25.44 -13.55
N SER A 82 3.53 -24.26 -14.17
CA SER A 82 3.12 -23.05 -13.48
C SER A 82 1.61 -22.89 -13.43
N LEU A 83 1.10 -22.62 -12.22
CA LEU A 83 -0.29 -22.23 -11.98
C LEU A 83 -0.53 -20.76 -12.31
N TRP A 84 0.51 -19.98 -12.58
CA TRP A 84 0.40 -18.57 -12.89
C TRP A 84 1.13 -18.24 -14.18
N SER A 85 0.69 -17.19 -14.87
CA SER A 85 1.42 -16.60 -15.99
C SER A 85 1.02 -15.14 -16.17
N GLY A 86 1.73 -14.45 -17.06
CA GLY A 86 1.45 -13.07 -17.44
C GLY A 86 2.52 -12.12 -16.90
N SER A 87 2.14 -10.86 -16.76
CA SER A 87 3.07 -9.82 -16.34
C SER A 87 2.43 -8.83 -15.37
N GLU A 88 3.29 -8.16 -14.62
CA GLU A 88 2.88 -7.12 -13.69
C GLU A 88 3.99 -6.06 -13.57
N ASN A 89 3.55 -4.81 -13.47
CA ASN A 89 4.35 -3.67 -13.09
C ASN A 89 3.53 -2.81 -12.12
N VAL A 90 3.97 -2.77 -10.86
CA VAL A 90 3.37 -1.94 -9.81
C VAL A 90 4.37 -0.88 -9.39
N THR A 91 3.93 0.38 -9.33
CA THR A 91 4.67 1.46 -8.71
C THR A 91 3.88 2.02 -7.54
N ALA A 92 4.59 2.42 -6.49
CA ALA A 92 4.01 3.03 -5.30
C ALA A 92 4.99 4.04 -4.71
N THR A 93 4.49 4.93 -3.86
CA THR A 93 5.31 5.84 -3.06
C THR A 93 5.16 5.49 -1.59
N PHE A 94 6.28 5.35 -0.91
CA PHE A 94 6.34 5.15 0.52
C PHE A 94 6.69 6.46 1.24
N ALA A 95 6.06 6.68 2.38
CA ALA A 95 6.47 7.68 3.36
C ALA A 95 6.49 6.99 4.73
N HIS A 96 7.68 6.83 5.30
CA HIS A 96 7.86 6.26 6.64
C HIS A 96 7.26 4.85 6.78
N ASP A 97 7.68 3.92 5.92
CA ASP A 97 7.19 2.53 5.83
C ASP A 97 5.71 2.37 5.43
N LYS A 98 5.01 3.47 5.15
CA LYS A 98 3.60 3.47 4.72
C LYS A 98 3.46 3.83 3.26
N ILE A 99 2.59 3.14 2.53
CA ILE A 99 2.19 3.58 1.20
C ILE A 99 1.42 4.89 1.36
N ASN A 100 1.92 5.94 0.73
CA ASN A 100 1.34 7.27 0.82
C ASN A 100 1.58 8.01 -0.49
N GLY A 101 0.53 8.13 -1.30
CA GLY A 101 0.55 8.63 -2.66
C GLY A 101 -0.09 7.65 -3.65
N PRO A 102 0.08 7.90 -4.96
CA PRO A 102 -0.52 7.09 -6.00
C PRO A 102 0.16 5.71 -6.08
N VAL A 103 -0.66 4.67 -6.23
CA VAL A 103 -0.24 3.33 -6.64
C VAL A 103 -0.71 3.13 -8.08
N VAL A 104 0.23 2.82 -8.98
CA VAL A 104 -0.07 2.54 -10.38
C VAL A 104 0.13 1.06 -10.65
N ILE A 105 -0.89 0.41 -11.18
CA ILE A 105 -0.90 -1.02 -11.47
C ILE A 105 -1.10 -1.21 -12.97
N ASN A 106 -0.15 -1.92 -13.58
CA ASN A 106 -0.28 -2.47 -14.91
C ASN A 106 -0.10 -3.98 -14.79
N CYS A 107 -1.14 -4.75 -15.03
CA CYS A 107 -1.01 -6.20 -15.01
C CYS A 107 -1.96 -6.86 -16.00
N GLU A 108 -1.47 -7.96 -16.56
CA GLU A 108 -2.28 -8.94 -17.27
C GLU A 108 -1.72 -10.30 -16.85
N LYS A 109 -2.30 -10.86 -15.79
CA LYS A 109 -1.84 -12.13 -15.22
C LYS A 109 -3.01 -13.04 -14.89
N PHE A 110 -2.77 -14.34 -15.02
CA PHE A 110 -3.79 -15.36 -14.93
C PHE A 110 -3.36 -16.46 -13.98
N LYS A 111 -4.31 -16.93 -13.16
CA LYS A 111 -4.17 -18.16 -12.38
C LYS A 111 -4.90 -19.28 -13.10
N TRP A 112 -4.20 -20.35 -13.41
CA TRP A 112 -4.69 -21.47 -14.20
C TRP A 112 -5.12 -22.62 -13.28
N LYS A 113 -6.29 -23.21 -13.58
CA LYS A 113 -6.76 -24.45 -12.98
C LYS A 113 -6.85 -25.55 -14.03
N ARG A 114 -6.68 -26.80 -13.61
CA ARG A 114 -6.95 -27.96 -14.47
C ARG A 114 -8.46 -28.14 -14.59
N LYS A 115 -8.98 -28.21 -15.82
CA LYS A 115 -10.35 -28.63 -16.12
C LYS A 115 -10.30 -30.03 -16.70
N SER A 116 -11.14 -30.91 -16.17
CA SER A 116 -11.19 -32.31 -16.55
C SER A 116 -12.55 -32.60 -17.13
N GLU A 117 -12.60 -32.97 -18.39
CA GLU A 117 -13.84 -33.27 -19.10
C GLU A 117 -13.82 -34.72 -19.58
N PHE A 118 -14.90 -35.45 -19.34
CA PHE A 118 -15.08 -36.79 -19.90
C PHE A 118 -15.66 -36.67 -21.30
N ILE A 119 -14.95 -37.22 -22.28
CA ILE A 119 -15.41 -37.28 -23.65
C ILE A 119 -15.88 -38.71 -23.91
N LYS A 120 -17.18 -38.88 -24.19
CA LYS A 120 -17.78 -40.19 -24.47
C LYS A 120 -16.98 -40.90 -25.56
N GLY A 121 -16.44 -42.08 -25.25
CA GLY A 121 -15.63 -42.89 -26.17
C GLY A 121 -14.16 -42.48 -26.34
N LYS A 122 -13.68 -41.40 -25.71
CA LYS A 122 -12.27 -40.94 -25.81
C LYS A 122 -11.56 -40.76 -24.46
N GLY A 123 -12.21 -41.14 -23.36
CA GLY A 123 -11.66 -41.03 -22.02
C GLY A 123 -11.68 -39.60 -21.47
N ARG A 124 -10.71 -39.29 -20.61
CA ARG A 124 -10.61 -38.02 -19.87
C ARG A 124 -9.69 -37.04 -20.59
N LYS A 125 -10.20 -35.86 -20.97
CA LYS A 125 -9.40 -34.75 -21.49
C LYS A 125 -9.10 -33.78 -20.36
N ILE A 126 -7.81 -33.48 -20.15
CA ILE A 126 -7.36 -32.47 -19.18
C ILE A 126 -6.94 -31.23 -19.97
N THR A 127 -7.52 -30.09 -19.64
CA THR A 127 -7.16 -28.77 -20.18
C THR A 127 -6.80 -27.82 -19.04
N PHE A 128 -6.12 -26.72 -19.35
CA PHE A 128 -5.92 -25.63 -18.40
C PHE A 128 -6.81 -24.47 -18.79
N VAL A 129 -7.61 -23.99 -17.84
CA VAL A 129 -8.48 -22.83 -18.00
C VAL A 129 -8.14 -21.80 -16.93
N PRO A 130 -8.23 -20.50 -17.21
CA PRO A 130 -8.02 -19.50 -16.20
C PRO A 130 -9.15 -19.55 -15.17
N SER A 131 -8.75 -19.51 -13.91
CA SER A 131 -9.61 -19.48 -12.73
C SER A 131 -9.71 -18.09 -12.11
N GLU A 132 -8.68 -17.27 -12.29
CA GLU A 132 -8.63 -15.88 -11.85
C GLU A 132 -7.86 -15.10 -12.91
N ALA A 133 -8.30 -13.87 -13.17
CA ALA A 133 -7.64 -12.96 -14.09
C ALA A 133 -7.49 -11.60 -13.45
N TYR A 134 -6.27 -11.07 -13.48
CA TYR A 134 -5.93 -9.76 -12.97
C TYR A 134 -5.53 -8.93 -14.17
N VAL A 135 -6.48 -8.16 -14.68
CA VAL A 135 -6.31 -7.31 -15.86
C VAL A 135 -6.54 -5.87 -15.42
N ALA A 136 -5.48 -5.07 -15.45
CA ALA A 136 -5.50 -3.66 -15.12
C ALA A 136 -4.51 -2.92 -16.03
N HIS A 137 -5.01 -1.95 -16.79
CA HIS A 137 -4.20 -1.11 -17.66
C HIS A 137 -4.17 0.30 -17.09
N ASN A 138 -3.02 0.72 -16.55
CA ASN A 138 -2.83 2.02 -15.90
C ASN A 138 -3.88 2.30 -14.80
N LEU A 139 -4.22 1.29 -13.98
CA LEU A 139 -5.07 1.50 -12.81
C LEU A 139 -4.32 2.37 -11.81
N ARG A 140 -4.90 3.51 -11.44
CA ARG A 140 -4.34 4.45 -10.47
C ARG A 140 -5.21 4.47 -9.23
N LEU A 141 -4.60 4.14 -8.09
CA LEU A 141 -5.24 4.15 -6.79
C LEU A 141 -4.59 5.22 -5.94
N GLU A 142 -5.38 6.09 -5.31
CA GLU A 142 -4.87 6.97 -4.27
C GLU A 142 -4.82 6.21 -2.96
N VAL A 143 -3.67 6.26 -2.27
CA VAL A 143 -3.46 5.56 -1.01
C VAL A 143 -2.88 6.54 0.01
N LYS A 144 -3.44 6.57 1.21
CA LYS A 144 -2.95 7.36 2.34
C LYS A 144 -2.75 6.42 3.52
N ASN A 145 -1.51 6.33 4.01
CA ASN A 145 -1.15 5.46 5.14
C ASN A 145 -1.62 4.01 4.97
N ASP A 146 -1.26 3.39 3.85
CA ASP A 146 -1.67 2.04 3.40
C ASP A 146 -3.17 1.88 3.06
N THR A 147 -4.00 2.90 3.21
CA THR A 147 -5.46 2.80 3.03
C THR A 147 -5.90 3.49 1.74
N LEU A 148 -6.80 2.87 0.94
CA LEU A 148 -7.36 3.55 -0.24
C LEU A 148 -7.99 4.89 0.16
N ALA A 149 -7.78 5.92 -0.64
CA ALA A 149 -8.33 7.25 -0.43
C ALA A 149 -9.21 7.65 -1.60
N GLY A 150 -10.13 8.58 -1.34
CA GLY A 150 -11.03 9.12 -2.35
C GLY A 150 -12.10 8.13 -2.84
N SER A 151 -12.71 8.48 -3.97
CA SER A 151 -13.63 7.60 -4.70
C SER A 151 -12.83 6.65 -5.59
N PHE A 152 -13.28 5.40 -5.71
CA PHE A 152 -12.61 4.40 -6.55
C PHE A 152 -13.62 3.45 -7.20
N ASN A 153 -13.34 3.05 -8.44
CA ASN A 153 -14.08 2.01 -9.15
C ASN A 153 -13.10 1.19 -9.97
N PHE A 154 -12.78 -0.02 -9.51
CA PHE A 154 -11.83 -0.88 -10.21
C PHE A 154 -12.11 -2.35 -9.96
N ALA A 155 -11.67 -3.19 -10.89
CA ALA A 155 -11.66 -4.64 -10.74
C ALA A 155 -10.22 -5.14 -10.61
N LEU A 156 -10.01 -6.10 -9.73
CA LEU A 156 -8.74 -6.78 -9.59
C LEU A 156 -8.97 -8.24 -9.15
N GLY A 157 -8.60 -9.18 -10.01
CA GLY A 157 -8.91 -10.59 -9.79
C GLY A 157 -10.41 -10.82 -9.92
N ASN A 158 -10.98 -11.57 -8.96
CA ASN A 158 -12.40 -11.90 -8.95
C ASN A 158 -13.28 -10.87 -8.23
N TYR A 159 -12.73 -9.72 -7.86
CA TYR A 159 -13.45 -8.69 -7.13
C TYR A 159 -13.45 -7.37 -7.88
N LYS A 160 -14.59 -6.67 -7.82
CA LYS A 160 -14.74 -5.29 -8.23
C LYS A 160 -15.10 -4.46 -6.99
N TYR A 161 -14.35 -3.40 -6.78
CA TYR A 161 -14.48 -2.49 -5.65
C TYR A 161 -15.03 -1.17 -6.16
N GLU A 162 -16.12 -0.72 -5.56
CA GLU A 162 -16.75 0.54 -5.88
C GLU A 162 -16.99 1.34 -4.61
N ALA A 163 -16.52 2.57 -4.61
CA ALA A 163 -16.71 3.54 -3.57
C ALA A 163 -17.01 4.89 -4.18
N LEU A 164 -18.17 5.44 -3.83
CA LEU A 164 -18.61 6.76 -4.25
C LEU A 164 -18.75 7.62 -2.99
N GLY A 165 -17.91 8.65 -2.88
CA GLY A 165 -17.96 9.61 -1.79
C GLY A 165 -16.59 10.12 -1.37
N SER A 166 -16.47 10.50 -0.09
CA SER A 166 -15.27 11.11 0.47
C SER A 166 -14.69 10.26 1.59
N VAL A 167 -13.36 10.24 1.70
CA VAL A 167 -12.64 9.60 2.81
C VAL A 167 -12.13 10.70 3.72
N ASN A 168 -12.44 10.63 5.02
CA ASN A 168 -11.95 11.60 5.98
C ASN A 168 -10.47 11.34 6.35
N GLU A 169 -9.88 12.20 7.17
CA GLU A 169 -8.47 12.07 7.56
C GLU A 169 -8.15 10.78 8.33
N MET A 170 -9.15 10.16 8.95
CA MET A 170 -9.02 8.91 9.71
C MET A 170 -9.13 7.65 8.84
N GLY A 171 -9.37 7.79 7.52
CA GLY A 171 -9.54 6.65 6.63
C GLY A 171 -10.95 6.05 6.67
N GLU A 172 -11.94 6.82 7.14
CA GLU A 172 -13.35 6.44 7.14
C GLU A 172 -14.02 6.96 5.87
N MET A 173 -14.80 6.11 5.21
CA MET A 173 -15.57 6.49 4.02
C MET A 173 -16.95 7.02 4.39
N LYS A 174 -17.33 8.14 3.78
CA LYS A 174 -18.71 8.64 3.65
C LYS A 174 -19.23 8.35 2.25
N GLY A 175 -20.50 7.99 2.11
CA GLY A 175 -21.11 7.63 0.84
C GLY A 175 -21.37 6.12 0.68
N LYS A 176 -21.29 5.63 -0.56
CA LYS A 176 -21.68 4.26 -0.90
C LYS A 176 -20.46 3.40 -1.17
N TYR A 177 -20.41 2.24 -0.54
CA TYR A 177 -19.46 1.18 -0.88
C TYR A 177 -20.22 -0.03 -1.44
N THR A 178 -19.74 -0.60 -2.53
CA THR A 178 -20.23 -1.88 -3.06
C THR A 178 -19.05 -2.76 -3.44
N LEU A 179 -19.04 -3.98 -2.92
CA LEU A 179 -18.14 -5.04 -3.32
C LEU A 179 -18.89 -6.02 -4.20
N TYR A 180 -18.33 -6.27 -5.37
CA TYR A 180 -18.83 -7.28 -6.30
C TYR A 180 -17.86 -8.44 -6.42
N ARG A 181 -18.38 -9.64 -6.66
CA ARG A 181 -17.62 -10.82 -7.02
C ARG A 181 -18.02 -11.29 -8.41
N LEU A 182 -17.00 -11.57 -9.22
CA LEU A 182 -17.14 -12.11 -10.55
C LEU A 182 -17.88 -13.46 -10.47
N LYS A 183 -18.95 -13.62 -11.24
CA LYS A 183 -19.62 -14.93 -11.36
C LYS A 183 -18.73 -15.90 -12.11
N GLU A 184 -18.92 -17.20 -11.85
CA GLU A 184 -18.21 -18.22 -12.61
C GLU A 184 -18.57 -18.11 -14.08
N SER A 185 -17.55 -18.16 -14.93
CA SER A 185 -17.67 -18.14 -16.37
C SER A 185 -17.14 -19.44 -16.96
N ASP A 186 -17.84 -19.95 -17.97
CA ASP A 186 -17.39 -21.09 -18.76
C ASP A 186 -16.16 -20.76 -19.61
N ASP A 187 -15.99 -19.49 -20.01
CA ASP A 187 -14.87 -18.98 -20.80
C ASP A 187 -14.47 -17.55 -20.38
N LEU A 188 -13.76 -17.48 -19.25
CA LEU A 188 -13.32 -16.22 -18.65
C LEU A 188 -12.51 -15.34 -19.62
N LEU A 189 -11.69 -15.92 -20.51
CA LEU A 189 -10.88 -15.13 -21.45
C LEU A 189 -11.74 -14.43 -22.50
N ARG A 190 -12.74 -15.14 -23.02
CA ARG A 190 -13.69 -14.56 -23.97
C ARG A 190 -14.46 -13.41 -23.32
N ASP A 191 -14.98 -13.63 -22.12
CA ASP A 191 -15.80 -12.64 -21.43
C ASP A 191 -14.99 -11.40 -21.05
N LEU A 192 -13.71 -11.56 -20.66
CA LEU A 192 -12.78 -10.44 -20.46
C LEU A 192 -12.55 -9.64 -21.75
N LYS A 193 -12.33 -10.31 -22.89
CA LYS A 193 -12.09 -9.65 -24.18
C LYS A 193 -13.29 -8.86 -24.68
N LYS A 194 -14.49 -9.35 -24.38
CA LYS A 194 -15.75 -8.69 -24.78
C LYS A 194 -16.25 -7.66 -23.75
N GLY A 195 -15.69 -7.64 -22.55
CA GLY A 195 -16.20 -6.82 -21.45
C GLY A 195 -17.55 -7.32 -20.91
N GLU A 196 -17.88 -8.59 -21.11
CA GLU A 196 -19.15 -9.23 -20.73
C GLU A 196 -19.06 -9.87 -19.34
N GLN A 197 -18.26 -9.31 -18.44
CA GLN A 197 -18.13 -9.88 -17.08
C GLN A 197 -19.42 -9.67 -16.28
N ASP A 198 -20.00 -10.76 -15.77
CA ASP A 198 -21.16 -10.71 -14.88
C ASP A 198 -20.72 -10.66 -13.41
N TRP A 199 -21.23 -9.67 -12.67
CA TRP A 199 -20.83 -9.36 -11.31
C TRP A 199 -22.00 -9.54 -10.36
N SER A 200 -21.78 -10.28 -9.27
CA SER A 200 -22.73 -10.42 -8.17
C SER A 200 -22.36 -9.48 -7.03
N ILE A 201 -23.33 -8.76 -6.47
CA ILE A 201 -23.11 -7.96 -5.26
C ILE A 201 -22.88 -8.92 -4.09
N VAL A 202 -21.73 -8.80 -3.42
CA VAL A 202 -21.41 -9.58 -2.22
C VAL A 202 -21.73 -8.80 -0.95
N GLU A 203 -21.53 -7.49 -1.01
CA GLU A 203 -21.63 -6.61 0.15
C GLU A 203 -21.90 -5.19 -0.36
N GLN A 204 -22.79 -4.48 0.32
CA GLN A 204 -23.13 -3.10 0.01
C GLN A 204 -23.43 -2.35 1.30
N TYR A 205 -22.93 -1.13 1.35
CA TYR A 205 -23.12 -0.22 2.46
C TYR A 205 -23.48 1.17 1.97
N LEU A 206 -24.38 1.82 2.71
CA LEU A 206 -24.76 3.22 2.54
C LEU A 206 -24.39 3.95 3.83
N CYS A 207 -23.52 4.95 3.72
CA CYS A 207 -23.09 5.78 4.84
C CYS A 207 -23.79 7.14 4.71
N ASP A 208 -24.72 7.46 5.62
CA ASP A 208 -25.37 8.77 5.71
C ASP A 208 -24.32 9.84 6.10
N PRO A 209 -24.34 11.02 5.44
CA PRO A 209 -23.42 12.11 5.73
C PRO A 209 -23.52 12.71 7.14
N ASP A 210 -24.67 12.58 7.81
CA ASP A 210 -25.09 13.39 8.96
C ASP A 210 -25.09 12.65 10.32
N TYR A 211 -24.90 11.33 10.33
CA TYR A 211 -24.89 10.53 11.57
C TYR A 211 -23.54 9.88 11.84
N THR A 212 -23.22 9.75 13.12
CA THR A 212 -22.02 9.07 13.60
C THR A 212 -22.46 7.95 14.55
N TYR A 213 -22.22 6.66 14.28
CA TYR A 213 -21.92 5.57 15.25
C TYR A 213 -21.81 4.18 14.56
N GLN A 214 -20.80 3.39 15.00
CA GLN A 214 -20.34 2.04 14.60
C GLN A 214 -19.75 1.81 13.18
N ASP A 215 -18.53 1.28 13.18
CA ASP A 215 -17.72 0.91 12.01
C ASP A 215 -18.28 -0.37 11.37
N ALA A 216 -18.79 -0.31 10.14
CA ALA A 216 -18.82 -1.52 9.33
C ALA A 216 -17.40 -1.88 8.92
N THR A 217 -17.08 -3.15 9.15
CA THR A 217 -15.84 -3.74 8.68
C THR A 217 -16.15 -4.41 7.35
N PRO A 218 -15.62 -3.91 6.21
CA PRO A 218 -15.76 -4.57 4.93
C PRO A 218 -15.32 -6.04 5.05
N LYS A 219 -16.07 -6.93 4.39
CA LYS A 219 -15.76 -8.36 4.36
C LYS A 219 -14.36 -8.63 3.82
N ILE A 220 -13.93 -7.84 2.85
CA ILE A 220 -12.54 -7.81 2.37
C ILE A 220 -11.89 -6.58 2.96
N THR A 221 -10.85 -6.77 3.75
CA THR A 221 -10.14 -5.68 4.43
C THR A 221 -8.94 -5.16 3.65
N GLU A 222 -8.44 -5.93 2.68
CA GLU A 222 -7.21 -5.64 1.95
C GLU A 222 -7.25 -6.05 0.48
N VAL A 223 -6.70 -5.20 -0.38
CA VAL A 223 -6.37 -5.50 -1.76
C VAL A 223 -4.92 -5.99 -1.80
N GLN A 224 -4.73 -7.27 -2.12
CA GLN A 224 -3.41 -7.86 -2.27
C GLN A 224 -2.89 -7.65 -3.69
N LEU A 225 -1.83 -6.84 -3.81
CA LEU A 225 -1.11 -6.65 -5.05
C LEU A 225 0.15 -7.52 -5.00
N GLY A 226 0.22 -8.53 -5.85
CA GLY A 226 1.25 -9.55 -5.69
C GLY A 226 1.39 -10.53 -6.82
N TYR A 227 2.63 -10.94 -7.13
CA TYR A 227 2.85 -12.33 -7.47
C TYR A 227 3.05 -13.14 -6.19
N PRO A 228 2.16 -14.12 -5.87
CA PRO A 228 2.27 -14.90 -4.65
C PRO A 228 3.42 -15.91 -4.63
N GLY A 229 4.10 -16.13 -5.75
CA GLY A 229 5.20 -17.10 -5.84
C GLY A 229 6.60 -16.55 -5.60
N THR A 230 6.77 -15.30 -5.15
CA THR A 230 8.11 -14.75 -4.86
C THR A 230 8.70 -15.34 -3.57
N SER A 231 10.01 -15.59 -3.53
CA SER A 231 10.69 -16.15 -2.36
C SER A 231 10.66 -15.25 -1.11
N ARG A 232 10.49 -13.94 -1.31
CA ARG A 232 10.41 -12.97 -0.20
C ARG A 232 8.98 -12.72 0.30
N GLY A 233 7.95 -13.25 -0.36
CA GLY A 233 6.55 -12.99 0.02
C GLY A 233 6.19 -11.50 0.05
N GLU A 234 6.89 -10.67 -0.72
CA GLU A 234 6.70 -9.21 -0.71
C GLU A 234 5.45 -8.81 -1.50
N HIS A 235 4.32 -8.87 -0.82
CA HIS A 235 3.05 -8.36 -1.26
C HIS A 235 2.89 -6.90 -0.85
N LEU A 236 2.31 -6.09 -1.75
CA LEU A 236 1.78 -4.80 -1.35
C LEU A 236 0.33 -5.03 -0.92
N HIS A 237 0.04 -4.68 0.32
CA HIS A 237 -1.29 -4.73 0.88
C HIS A 237 -1.81 -3.31 0.97
N ILE A 238 -2.94 -3.06 0.32
CA ILE A 238 -3.65 -1.80 0.46
C ILE A 238 -4.94 -2.09 1.22
N LYS A 239 -5.11 -1.43 2.36
CA LYS A 239 -6.30 -1.55 3.19
C LYS A 239 -7.49 -0.88 2.53
N ILE A 240 -8.65 -1.49 2.69
CA ILE A 240 -9.92 -0.88 2.34
C ILE A 240 -10.35 0.01 3.52
N PRO A 241 -10.77 1.27 3.26
CA PRO A 241 -11.31 2.17 4.27
C PRO A 241 -12.33 1.50 5.18
N ARG A 242 -12.33 1.88 6.45
CA ARG A 242 -13.44 1.53 7.33
C ARG A 242 -14.67 2.30 6.88
N LEU A 243 -15.82 1.67 6.99
CA LEU A 243 -17.09 2.28 6.60
C LEU A 243 -17.77 2.74 7.87
N ARG A 244 -18.20 4.01 7.92
CA ARG A 244 -18.99 4.50 9.04
C ARG A 244 -20.45 4.42 8.64
N LEU A 245 -21.13 3.36 9.08
CA LEU A 245 -22.54 3.22 8.75
C LEU A 245 -23.37 4.13 9.64
N SER A 246 -24.41 4.65 9.05
CA SER A 246 -25.62 5.05 9.75
C SER A 246 -26.65 3.95 9.50
N MET A 247 -27.00 3.19 10.51
CA MET A 247 -28.25 2.46 10.45
C MET A 247 -29.33 3.33 11.07
N ASN A 248 -30.36 3.65 10.29
CA ASN A 248 -31.62 4.10 10.88
C ASN A 248 -32.13 2.97 11.79
N SER A 249 -32.57 3.32 13.00
CA SER A 249 -33.52 2.46 13.69
C SER A 249 -34.85 2.59 12.95
N LEU A 250 -35.46 1.45 12.60
CA LEU A 250 -36.85 1.39 12.16
C LEU A 250 -37.78 1.78 13.31
#